data_AF-A0A1J4VCL8-F1
#
_entry.id   AF-A0A1J4VCL8-F1
#
_cell.length_a   1.000
_cell.length_b   1.000
_cell.length_c   1.000
_cell.angle_alpha   90.00
_cell.angle_beta   90.00
_cell.angle_gamma   90.00
#
_symmetry.space_group_name_H-M   'P 1'
#
loop_
_entity.id
_entity.type
_entity.pdbx_description
1 polymer ?
#
loop_
_entity_poly.entity_id
_entity_poly.type
_entity_poly.pdbx_seq_one_letter_code
_entity_poly.pdbx_strand_id
1 'polypeptide(L)'
;MKKINYIFLFAVGLVVIFSAQELCAIEYARARYDAAIRYIKNKQPDFALMEFRSVIRDFPKSPLARKSVFAIAEYYYDNKMYYDAIKDFTGYVKSYPDSKANVFAKAYLLKIIEEIAGPTLEEKNMFEDIKKEFFSTPLFLLFKEYKEASYKSPSRNRFKIRYYIDNIEVYRNGQLFLTLKP
;
A
#
# COMPACT_ATOMS: atom_id res chain seq x y z
N MET A 1 5.89 52.11 23.72
CA MET A 1 5.88 50.76 24.32
C MET A 1 4.89 49.87 23.54
N LYS A 2 5.37 48.87 22.79
CA LYS A 2 4.49 47.94 22.03
C LYS A 2 3.87 46.94 23.00
N LYS A 3 2.53 46.91 23.12
CA LYS A 3 1.81 45.87 23.87
C LYS A 3 1.94 44.54 23.10
N ILE A 4 2.56 43.53 23.73
CA ILE A 4 2.62 42.17 23.21
C ILE A 4 1.21 41.57 23.29
N ASN A 5 0.72 41.04 22.16
CA ASN A 5 -0.59 40.43 22.10
C ASN A 5 -0.52 38.98 22.63
N TYR A 6 -0.91 38.78 23.88
CA TYR A 6 -0.81 37.48 24.57
C TYR A 6 -1.60 36.35 23.89
N ILE A 7 -2.64 36.68 23.12
CA ILE A 7 -3.39 35.71 22.29
C ILE A 7 -2.48 35.14 21.20
N PHE A 8 -1.66 35.99 20.58
CA PHE A 8 -0.69 35.57 19.57
C PHE A 8 0.42 34.71 20.17
N LEU A 9 0.92 35.08 21.35
CA LEU A 9 1.96 34.30 22.04
C LEU A 9 1.47 32.91 22.47
N PHE A 10 0.22 32.81 22.94
CA PHE A 10 -0.43 31.55 23.28
C PHE A 10 -0.67 30.67 22.04
N ALA A 11 -1.14 31.25 20.94
CA ALA A 11 -1.33 30.54 19.67
C ALA A 11 -0.01 29.98 19.13
N VAL A 12 1.08 30.74 19.18
CA VAL A 12 2.42 30.27 18.79
C VAL A 12 2.88 29.11 19.69
N GLY A 13 2.68 29.20 21.01
CA GLY A 13 3.01 28.11 21.94
C GLY A 13 2.23 26.82 21.64
N LEU A 14 0.94 26.93 21.33
CA LEU A 14 0.09 25.78 21.00
C LEU A 14 0.52 25.12 19.68
N VAL A 15 0.90 25.92 18.68
CA VAL A 15 1.47 25.42 17.41
C VAL A 15 2.81 24.71 17.62
N VAL A 16 3.68 25.23 18.50
CA VAL A 16 4.96 24.59 18.83
C VAL A 16 4.75 23.25 19.57
N ILE A 17 3.79 23.19 20.49
CA ILE A 17 3.46 21.94 21.21
C ILE A 17 2.84 20.91 20.26
N PHE A 18 1.93 21.33 19.38
CA PHE A 18 1.28 20.44 18.41
C PHE A 18 2.29 19.88 17.39
N SER A 19 3.18 20.74 16.88
CA SER A 19 4.26 20.31 15.97
C SER A 19 5.28 19.39 16.65
N ALA A 20 5.60 19.60 17.93
CA ALA A 20 6.45 18.70 18.69
C ALA A 20 5.81 17.32 18.91
N GLN A 21 4.50 17.26 19.17
CA GLN A 21 3.76 15.99 19.29
C GLN A 21 3.77 15.21 17.96
N GLU A 22 3.58 15.88 16.84
CA GLU A 22 3.65 15.26 15.51
C GLU A 22 5.06 14.74 15.19
N LEU A 23 6.12 15.50 15.51
CA LEU A 23 7.50 15.06 15.28
C LEU A 23 7.82 13.79 16.08
N CYS A 24 7.43 13.77 17.36
CA CYS A 24 7.63 12.66 18.26
C CYS A 24 6.88 11.40 17.79
N ALA A 25 5.62 11.57 17.35
CA ALA A 25 4.83 10.48 16.77
C ALA A 25 5.48 9.90 15.49
N ILE A 26 6.10 10.73 14.66
CA ILE A 26 6.81 10.29 13.45
C ILE A 26 8.04 9.44 13.82
N GLU A 27 8.81 9.83 14.84
CA GLU A 27 9.97 9.08 15.31
C GLU A 27 9.59 7.72 15.89
N TYR A 28 8.56 7.65 16.73
CA TYR A 28 8.08 6.37 17.27
C TYR A 28 7.50 5.46 16.18
N ALA A 29 6.74 6.01 15.23
CA ALA A 29 6.23 5.26 14.08
C ALA A 29 7.39 4.67 13.26
N ARG A 30 8.47 5.46 13.06
CA ARG A 30 9.68 5.01 12.36
C ARG A 30 10.37 3.88 13.11
N ALA A 31 10.59 4.03 14.42
CA ALA A 31 11.28 3.02 15.22
C ALA A 31 10.56 1.65 15.16
N ARG A 32 9.23 1.63 15.29
CA ARG A 32 8.44 0.38 15.16
C ARG A 32 8.42 -0.16 13.74
N TYR A 33 8.27 0.72 12.75
CA TYR A 33 8.36 0.30 11.35
C TYR A 33 9.71 -0.33 11.03
N ASP A 34 10.81 0.27 11.49
CA ASP A 34 12.16 -0.26 11.29
C ASP A 34 12.35 -1.61 12.01
N ALA A 35 11.71 -1.81 13.17
CA ALA A 35 11.66 -3.12 13.82
C ALA A 35 10.97 -4.17 12.93
N ALA A 36 9.81 -3.82 12.35
CA ALA A 36 9.13 -4.70 11.39
C ALA A 36 10.03 -5.05 10.19
N ILE A 37 10.74 -4.07 9.62
CA ILE A 37 11.67 -4.30 8.50
C ILE A 37 12.84 -5.22 8.91
N ARG A 38 13.36 -5.09 10.14
CA ARG A 38 14.38 -6.01 10.67
C ARG A 38 13.84 -7.44 10.77
N TYR A 39 12.62 -7.62 11.28
CA TYR A 39 11.97 -8.93 11.33
C TYR A 39 11.77 -9.54 9.94
N ILE A 40 11.32 -8.76 8.95
CA ILE A 40 11.27 -9.22 7.54
C ILE A 40 12.65 -9.65 7.05
N LYS A 41 13.71 -8.89 7.33
CA LYS A 41 15.09 -9.24 6.96
C LYS A 41 15.55 -10.55 7.61
N ASN A 42 15.12 -10.81 8.84
CA ASN A 42 15.45 -12.01 9.60
C ASN A 42 14.53 -13.20 9.29
N LYS A 43 13.68 -13.10 8.25
CA LYS A 43 12.70 -14.13 7.86
C LYS A 43 11.71 -14.49 9.00
N GLN A 44 11.32 -13.47 9.76
CA GLN A 44 10.38 -13.55 10.88
C GLN A 44 9.12 -12.73 10.57
N PRO A 45 8.29 -13.14 9.59
CA PRO A 45 7.17 -12.33 9.11
C PRO A 45 6.06 -12.13 10.15
N ASP A 46 5.86 -13.08 11.07
CA ASP A 46 4.83 -12.98 12.11
C ASP A 46 5.13 -11.84 13.10
N PHE A 47 6.40 -11.71 13.50
CA PHE A 47 6.84 -10.60 14.35
C PHE A 47 6.75 -9.27 13.60
N ALA A 48 7.08 -9.26 12.30
CA ALA A 48 6.90 -8.07 11.48
C ALA A 48 5.44 -7.63 11.38
N LEU A 49 4.50 -8.58 11.24
CA LEU A 49 3.06 -8.33 11.24
C LEU A 49 2.61 -7.63 12.54
N MET A 50 3.09 -8.09 13.70
CA MET A 50 2.76 -7.46 14.99
C MET A 50 3.23 -6.00 15.07
N GLU A 51 4.45 -5.72 14.59
CA GLU A 51 4.99 -4.35 14.55
C GLU A 51 4.24 -3.48 13.54
N PHE A 52 3.92 -3.99 12.34
CA PHE A 52 3.12 -3.25 11.36
C PHE A 52 1.72 -2.91 11.88
N ARG A 53 1.04 -3.86 12.54
CA ARG A 53 -0.26 -3.62 13.18
C ARG A 53 -0.16 -2.53 14.24
N SER A 54 0.91 -2.57 15.04
CA SER A 54 1.19 -1.54 16.03
C SER A 54 1.37 -0.15 15.40
N VAL A 55 2.07 -0.05 14.27
CA VAL A 55 2.23 1.23 13.55
C VAL A 55 0.86 1.80 13.12
N ILE A 56 -0.04 0.96 12.61
CA ILE A 56 -1.36 1.41 12.16
C ILE A 56 -2.23 1.83 13.35
N ARG A 57 -2.21 1.06 14.43
CA ARG A 57 -3.02 1.34 15.63
C ARG A 57 -2.57 2.63 16.31
N ASP A 58 -1.27 2.78 16.52
CA ASP A 58 -0.72 3.85 17.36
C ASP A 58 -0.44 5.12 16.53
N PHE A 59 -0.20 4.99 15.22
CA PHE A 59 0.17 6.08 14.33
C PHE A 59 -0.60 6.07 12.99
N PRO A 60 -1.95 6.03 12.99
CA PRO A 60 -2.76 5.82 11.77
C PRO A 60 -2.58 6.88 10.68
N LYS A 61 -2.21 8.11 11.05
CA LYS A 61 -1.97 9.22 10.11
C LYS A 61 -0.55 9.22 9.51
N SER A 62 0.35 8.40 10.03
CA SER A 62 1.73 8.36 9.54
C SER A 62 1.80 7.80 8.11
N PRO A 63 2.67 8.33 7.24
CA PRO A 63 2.96 7.71 5.94
C PRO A 63 3.43 6.25 6.05
N LEU A 64 3.97 5.86 7.21
CA LEU A 64 4.38 4.50 7.51
C LEU A 64 3.19 3.58 7.77
N ALA A 65 2.08 4.08 8.33
CA ALA A 65 0.86 3.29 8.50
C ALA A 65 0.32 2.80 7.16
N ARG A 66 0.27 3.67 6.15
CA ARG A 66 -0.06 3.25 4.77
C ARG A 66 0.87 2.13 4.28
N LYS A 67 2.19 2.27 4.46
CA LYS A 67 3.13 1.20 4.05
C LYS A 67 2.86 -0.10 4.82
N SER A 68 2.60 0.00 6.13
CA SER A 68 2.27 -1.14 6.98
C SER A 68 1.01 -1.85 6.51
N VAL A 69 -0.07 -1.15 6.15
CA VAL A 69 -1.31 -1.79 5.64
C VAL A 69 -1.01 -2.67 4.44
N PHE A 70 -0.22 -2.17 3.48
CA PHE A 70 0.17 -2.96 2.31
C PHE A 70 0.96 -4.22 2.70
N ALA A 71 1.90 -4.09 3.65
CA ALA A 71 2.72 -5.21 4.11
C ALA A 71 1.90 -6.29 4.84
N ILE A 72 0.90 -5.89 5.63
CA ILE A 72 -0.02 -6.80 6.30
C ILE A 72 -0.90 -7.53 5.28
N ALA A 73 -1.42 -6.81 4.28
CA ALA A 73 -2.19 -7.43 3.20
C ALA A 73 -1.36 -8.44 2.38
N GLU A 74 -0.09 -8.12 2.09
CA GLU A 74 0.86 -9.07 1.49
C GLU A 74 1.07 -10.30 2.38
N TYR A 75 1.24 -10.10 3.68
CA TYR A 75 1.38 -11.20 4.64
C TYR A 75 0.18 -12.13 4.58
N TYR A 76 -1.05 -11.59 4.58
CA TYR A 76 -2.24 -12.43 4.50
C TYR A 76 -2.35 -13.19 3.18
N TYR A 77 -2.03 -12.52 2.07
CA TYR A 77 -1.99 -13.19 0.76
C TYR A 77 -0.97 -14.34 0.76
N ASP A 78 0.25 -14.10 1.25
CA ASP A 78 1.33 -15.10 1.27
C ASP A 78 0.99 -16.30 2.17
N ASN A 79 0.16 -16.09 3.20
CA ASN A 79 -0.36 -17.14 4.08
C ASN A 79 -1.70 -17.73 3.62
N LYS A 80 -2.16 -17.42 2.40
CA LYS A 80 -3.45 -17.88 1.82
C LYS A 80 -4.69 -17.46 2.63
N MET A 81 -4.55 -16.44 3.47
CA MET A 81 -5.65 -15.83 4.21
C MET A 81 -6.37 -14.82 3.31
N TYR A 82 -7.00 -15.32 2.24
CA TYR A 82 -7.50 -14.48 1.16
C TYR A 82 -8.59 -13.49 1.59
N TYR A 83 -9.48 -13.87 2.51
CA TYR A 83 -10.51 -12.95 3.01
C TYR A 83 -9.93 -11.72 3.71
N ASP A 84 -8.93 -11.92 4.57
CA ASP A 84 -8.22 -10.82 5.23
C ASP A 84 -7.42 -9.98 4.23
N ALA A 85 -6.77 -10.62 3.26
CA ALA A 85 -6.04 -9.93 2.19
C ALA A 85 -6.99 -9.08 1.33
N ILE A 86 -8.15 -9.60 0.92
CA ILE A 86 -9.16 -8.87 0.16
C ILE A 86 -9.64 -7.66 0.94
N LYS A 87 -9.97 -7.83 2.22
CA LYS A 87 -10.43 -6.75 3.09
C LYS A 87 -9.39 -5.62 3.17
N ASP A 88 -8.14 -5.97 3.46
CA ASP A 88 -7.08 -4.98 3.65
C ASP A 88 -6.67 -4.31 2.34
N PHE A 89 -6.55 -5.05 1.23
CA PHE A 89 -6.26 -4.45 -0.08
C PHE A 89 -7.41 -3.59 -0.60
N THR A 90 -8.67 -3.99 -0.39
CA THR A 90 -9.83 -3.18 -0.78
C THR A 90 -9.85 -1.87 0.00
N GLY A 91 -9.61 -1.93 1.31
CA GLY A 91 -9.43 -0.74 2.15
C GLY A 91 -8.27 0.13 1.66
N TYR A 92 -7.13 -0.47 1.36
CA TYR A 92 -5.95 0.23 0.84
C TYR A 92 -6.25 0.98 -0.46
N VAL A 93 -6.92 0.32 -1.41
CA VAL A 93 -7.24 0.90 -2.72
C VAL A 93 -8.13 2.13 -2.58
N LYS A 94 -9.12 2.07 -1.66
CA LYS A 94 -10.04 3.18 -1.37
C LYS A 94 -9.36 4.32 -0.62
N SER A 95 -8.55 4.02 0.39
CA SER A 95 -7.91 5.04 1.24
C SER A 95 -6.69 5.69 0.61
N TYR A 96 -6.03 5.02 -0.34
CA TYR A 96 -4.77 5.49 -0.92
C TYR A 96 -4.73 5.37 -2.46
N PRO A 97 -5.66 6.03 -3.18
CA PRO A 97 -5.74 5.97 -4.65
C PRO A 97 -4.45 6.44 -5.33
N ASP A 98 -3.82 7.50 -4.83
CA ASP A 98 -2.62 8.10 -5.44
C ASP A 98 -1.30 7.39 -5.08
N SER A 99 -1.36 6.30 -4.32
CA SER A 99 -0.17 5.56 -3.93
C SER A 99 0.43 4.83 -5.13
N LYS A 100 1.76 4.89 -5.29
CA LYS A 100 2.48 4.04 -6.27
C LYS A 100 2.21 2.54 -6.08
N ALA A 101 1.84 2.12 -4.86
CA ALA A 101 1.50 0.74 -4.57
C ALA A 101 0.05 0.37 -4.92
N ASN A 102 -0.82 1.34 -5.20
CA ASN A 102 -2.25 1.14 -5.44
C ASN A 102 -2.50 0.16 -6.60
N VAL A 103 -1.79 0.35 -7.71
CA VAL A 103 -1.86 -0.56 -8.87
C VAL A 103 -1.48 -2.00 -8.51
N PHE A 104 -0.51 -2.18 -7.61
CA PHE A 104 -0.10 -3.51 -7.17
C PHE A 104 -1.08 -4.11 -6.15
N ALA A 105 -1.73 -3.29 -5.31
CA ALA A 105 -2.84 -3.74 -4.46
C ALA A 105 -4.02 -4.25 -5.31
N LYS A 106 -4.36 -3.54 -6.39
CA LYS A 106 -5.34 -3.99 -7.38
C LYS A 106 -4.92 -5.27 -8.07
N ALA A 107 -3.64 -5.41 -8.42
CA ALA A 107 -3.12 -6.66 -8.99
C ALA A 107 -3.23 -7.84 -8.00
N TYR A 108 -3.02 -7.62 -6.70
CA TYR A 108 -3.27 -8.65 -5.68
C TYR A 108 -4.73 -9.06 -5.61
N LEU A 109 -5.64 -8.08 -5.60
CA LEU A 109 -7.09 -8.32 -5.64
C LEU A 109 -7.49 -9.17 -6.85
N LEU A 110 -7.01 -8.82 -8.04
CA LEU A 110 -7.21 -9.60 -9.27
C LEU A 110 -6.51 -10.96 -9.24
N LYS A 111 -5.41 -11.10 -8.52
CA LYS A 111 -4.75 -12.40 -8.37
C LYS A 111 -5.54 -13.33 -7.46
N ILE A 112 -6.05 -12.81 -6.35
CA ILE A 112 -6.80 -13.60 -5.36
C ILE A 112 -8.06 -14.19 -6.00
N ILE A 113 -8.77 -13.44 -6.85
CA ILE A 113 -9.97 -13.92 -7.54
C ILE A 113 -9.68 -15.12 -8.47
N GLU A 114 -8.49 -15.19 -9.08
CA GLU A 114 -8.07 -16.37 -9.87
C GLU A 114 -7.82 -17.60 -8.99
N GLU A 115 -7.50 -17.41 -7.71
CA GLU A 115 -7.09 -18.46 -6.79
C GLU A 115 -8.23 -18.98 -5.89
N ILE A 116 -9.27 -18.18 -5.63
CA ILE A 116 -10.40 -18.57 -4.78
C ILE A 116 -11.45 -19.40 -5.54
N ALA A 117 -11.93 -20.46 -4.90
CA ALA A 117 -13.05 -21.25 -5.41
C ALA A 117 -14.38 -20.59 -5.04
N GLY A 118 -15.18 -20.21 -6.04
CA GLY A 118 -16.54 -19.71 -5.83
C GLY A 118 -16.62 -18.27 -5.29
N PRO A 119 -16.07 -17.27 -5.98
CA PRO A 119 -16.22 -15.88 -5.60
C PRO A 119 -17.69 -15.43 -5.64
N THR A 120 -18.06 -14.57 -4.71
CA THR A 120 -19.40 -13.97 -4.65
C THR A 120 -19.65 -13.09 -5.87
N LEU A 121 -20.93 -12.83 -6.19
CA LEU A 121 -21.28 -11.93 -7.29
C LEU A 121 -20.74 -10.51 -7.06
N GLU A 122 -20.75 -10.05 -5.81
CA GLU A 122 -20.20 -8.74 -5.42
C GLU A 122 -18.70 -8.66 -5.68
N GLU A 123 -17.95 -9.67 -5.24
CA GLU A 123 -16.51 -9.80 -5.51
C GLU A 123 -16.24 -9.81 -7.01
N LYS A 124 -16.95 -10.65 -7.79
CA LYS A 124 -16.81 -10.69 -9.25
C LYS A 124 -16.99 -9.31 -9.88
N ASN A 125 -18.05 -8.59 -9.52
CA ASN A 125 -18.32 -7.25 -10.07
C ASN A 125 -17.21 -6.26 -9.69
N MET A 126 -16.79 -6.25 -8.42
CA MET A 126 -15.71 -5.40 -7.94
C MET A 126 -14.40 -5.66 -8.72
N PHE A 127 -14.06 -6.92 -8.95
CA PHE A 127 -12.84 -7.29 -9.67
C PHE A 127 -12.92 -6.97 -11.18
N GLU A 128 -14.09 -7.14 -11.81
CA GLU A 128 -14.30 -6.70 -13.20
C GLU A 128 -14.12 -5.19 -13.36
N ASP A 129 -14.60 -4.40 -12.40
CA ASP A 129 -14.39 -2.94 -12.42
C ASP A 129 -12.91 -2.58 -12.25
N ILE A 130 -12.20 -3.27 -11.35
CA ILE A 130 -10.75 -3.12 -11.21
C ILE A 130 -10.04 -3.48 -12.52
N LYS A 131 -10.43 -4.59 -13.18
CA LYS A 131 -9.83 -5.02 -14.45
C LYS A 131 -10.02 -3.95 -15.53
N LYS A 132 -11.23 -3.38 -15.67
CA LYS A 132 -11.51 -2.29 -16.61
C LYS A 132 -10.65 -1.06 -16.33
N GLU A 133 -10.42 -0.73 -15.06
CA GLU A 133 -9.60 0.42 -14.69
C GLU A 133 -8.17 0.34 -15.24
N PHE A 134 -7.56 -0.85 -15.24
CA PHE A 134 -6.22 -1.07 -15.83
C PHE A 134 -6.15 -0.68 -17.30
N PHE A 135 -7.19 -0.97 -18.08
CA PHE A 135 -7.27 -0.66 -19.51
C PHE A 135 -7.84 0.72 -19.83
N SER A 136 -8.36 1.44 -18.82
CA SER A 136 -8.92 2.79 -19.00
C SER A 136 -7.85 3.87 -19.11
N THR A 137 -6.58 3.55 -18.81
CA THR A 137 -5.48 4.51 -18.86
C THR A 137 -4.95 4.64 -20.29
N PRO A 138 -4.99 5.83 -20.92
CA PRO A 138 -4.46 6.01 -22.27
C PRO A 138 -2.96 5.67 -22.31
N LEU A 139 -2.58 4.79 -23.25
CA LEU A 139 -1.21 4.34 -23.42
C LEU A 139 -0.59 5.00 -24.66
N PHE A 140 0.45 5.82 -24.44
CA PHE A 140 1.24 6.42 -25.52
C PHE A 140 2.60 5.70 -25.61
N LEU A 141 2.73 4.77 -26.56
CA LEU A 141 3.93 3.98 -26.83
C LEU A 141 4.66 4.52 -28.07
N LEU A 142 5.21 5.74 -28.00
CA LEU A 142 5.82 6.35 -29.19
C LEU A 142 7.12 5.63 -29.64
N PHE A 143 7.86 4.99 -28.73
CA PHE A 143 9.17 4.37 -29.02
C PHE A 143 9.50 3.14 -28.15
N LYS A 144 8.52 2.56 -27.44
CA LYS A 144 8.73 1.39 -26.57
C LYS A 144 7.64 0.36 -26.81
N GLU A 145 8.01 -0.92 -26.78
CA GLU A 145 7.04 -2.02 -26.84
C GLU A 145 6.08 -2.02 -25.64
N TYR A 146 6.52 -1.45 -24.50
CA TYR A 146 5.71 -1.32 -23.30
C TYR A 146 6.08 -0.09 -22.44
N LYS A 147 5.14 0.34 -21.61
CA LYS A 147 5.40 1.25 -20.47
C LYS A 147 5.61 0.43 -19.21
N GLU A 148 6.63 0.77 -18.40
CA GLU A 148 6.91 0.04 -17.14
C GLU A 148 6.83 0.96 -15.92
N ALA A 149 6.27 0.44 -14.84
CA ALA A 149 6.39 1.01 -13.51
C ALA A 149 6.89 -0.05 -12.53
N SER A 150 7.56 0.37 -11.46
CA SER A 150 8.10 -0.53 -10.45
C SER A 150 7.80 -0.05 -9.03
N TYR A 151 7.74 -1.01 -8.11
CA TYR A 151 7.51 -0.76 -6.70
C TYR A 151 8.27 -1.79 -5.85
N LYS A 152 8.73 -1.37 -4.68
CA LYS A 152 9.33 -2.27 -3.69
C LYS A 152 8.52 -2.15 -2.41
N SER A 153 7.91 -3.25 -1.98
CA SER A 153 7.09 -3.27 -0.77
C SER A 153 7.95 -3.39 0.49
N PRO A 154 7.36 -3.09 1.67
CA PRO A 154 8.03 -3.29 2.96
C PRO A 154 8.41 -4.76 3.21
N SER A 155 7.61 -5.69 2.69
CA SER A 155 7.85 -7.14 2.71
C SER A 155 9.01 -7.58 1.80
N ARG A 156 9.74 -6.62 1.22
CA ARG A 156 10.86 -6.79 0.28
C ARG A 156 10.49 -7.41 -1.05
N ASN A 157 9.21 -7.51 -1.37
CA ASN A 157 8.78 -7.91 -2.71
C ASN A 157 9.11 -6.81 -3.71
N ARG A 158 9.64 -7.19 -4.88
CA ARG A 158 9.91 -6.28 -6.00
C ARG A 158 8.86 -6.49 -7.06
N PHE A 159 8.13 -5.43 -7.38
CA PHE A 159 7.09 -5.47 -8.40
C PHE A 159 7.52 -4.70 -9.64
N LYS A 160 7.09 -5.21 -10.78
CA LYS A 160 7.10 -4.50 -12.07
C LYS A 160 5.75 -4.69 -12.72
N ILE A 161 5.24 -3.66 -13.36
CA ILE A 161 4.07 -3.75 -14.22
C ILE A 161 4.46 -3.24 -15.59
N ARG A 162 4.12 -4.00 -16.62
CA ARG A 162 4.36 -3.67 -18.02
C ARG A 162 3.03 -3.57 -18.75
N TYR A 163 2.82 -2.43 -19.40
CA TYR A 163 1.65 -2.16 -20.21
C TYR A 163 2.05 -2.30 -21.67
N TYR A 164 1.61 -3.37 -22.32
CA TYR A 164 1.74 -3.59 -23.76
C TYR A 164 0.47 -3.09 -24.46
N ILE A 165 0.41 -3.23 -25.78
CA ILE A 165 -0.75 -2.83 -26.59
C ILE A 165 -1.95 -3.74 -26.31
N ASP A 166 -1.70 -5.04 -26.16
CA ASP A 166 -2.72 -6.10 -26.14
C ASP A 166 -2.87 -6.78 -24.76
N ASN A 167 -1.93 -6.57 -23.85
CA ASN A 167 -2.01 -7.10 -22.50
C ASN A 167 -1.26 -6.24 -21.46
N ILE A 168 -1.47 -6.58 -20.19
CA ILE A 168 -0.74 -6.03 -19.06
C ILE A 168 -0.16 -7.18 -18.26
N GLU A 169 1.14 -7.10 -17.96
CA GLU A 169 1.83 -8.11 -17.16
C GLU A 169 2.32 -7.50 -15.85
N VAL A 170 1.99 -8.15 -14.75
CA VAL A 170 2.50 -7.83 -13.42
C VAL A 170 3.47 -8.92 -13.00
N TYR A 171 4.64 -8.50 -12.54
CA TYR A 171 5.69 -9.36 -12.04
C TYR A 171 5.91 -9.11 -10.55
N ARG A 172 6.13 -10.19 -9.80
CA ARG A 172 6.52 -10.16 -8.39
C ARG A 172 7.79 -10.97 -8.22
N ASN A 173 8.83 -10.35 -7.65
CA ASN A 173 10.16 -10.95 -7.45
C ASN A 173 10.78 -11.55 -8.73
N GLY A 174 10.47 -10.96 -9.89
CA GLY A 174 10.95 -11.41 -11.20
C GLY A 174 10.12 -12.52 -11.84
N GLN A 175 9.12 -13.07 -11.13
CA GLN A 175 8.19 -14.06 -11.65
C GLN A 175 6.92 -13.39 -12.14
N LEU A 176 6.33 -13.92 -13.22
CA LEU A 176 5.02 -13.49 -13.70
C LEU A 176 3.98 -13.78 -12.61
N PHE A 177 3.30 -12.72 -12.17
CA PHE A 177 2.33 -12.77 -11.08
C PHE A 177 0.90 -12.78 -11.60
N LEU A 178 0.60 -11.89 -12.54
CA LEU A 178 -0.72 -11.71 -13.14
C LEU A 178 -0.57 -11.27 -14.60
N THR A 179 -1.41 -11.81 -15.48
CA THR A 179 -1.54 -11.33 -16.87
C THR A 179 -2.98 -10.92 -17.10
N LEU A 180 -3.17 -9.68 -17.53
CA LEU A 180 -4.48 -9.15 -17.88
C LEU A 180 -4.57 -8.99 -19.39
N LYS A 181 -5.64 -9.52 -19.96
CA LYS A 181 -6.05 -9.25 -21.34
C LYS A 181 -7.33 -8.42 -21.34
N PRO A 182 -7.54 -7.56 -22.35
CA PRO A 182 -8.77 -6.81 -22.55
C PRO A 182 -10.02 -7.69 -22.38
#